data_AF-A0A645JDH0-F1
#
_entry.id   AF-A0A645JDH0-F1
#
_cell.length_a   1.000
_cell.length_b   1.000
_cell.length_c   1.000
_cell.angle_alpha   90.00
_cell.angle_beta   90.00
_cell.angle_gamma   90.00
#
_symmetry.space_group_name_H-M   'P 1'
#
loop_
_entity.id
_entity.type
_entity.pdbx_description
1 polymer ?
#
loop_
_entity_poly.entity_id
_entity_poly.type
_entity_poly.pdbx_seq_one_letter_code
_entity_poly.pdbx_strand_id
1 'polypeptide(L)'
;MAILGIFLYTASCGKNQEGGAEAGLQEAASQAPAETAVEDRLAETLSCIRGAGKVRVMITYDTGTQIVPAMSTDVQSSTSESTAEDGTTLNENRTESSRPATLQDEALVITEKAPAVRGVIVIAEGAADIAVKLKLQAAVQTVLGVDIDCIEVFEMSRTEYE
;
A
#
# COMPACT_ATOMS: atom_id res chain seq x y z
N MET A 1 -33.62 17.53 -57.57
CA MET A 1 -34.35 18.28 -56.52
C MET A 1 -34.08 17.58 -55.19
N ALA A 2 -33.29 18.25 -54.34
CA ALA A 2 -32.99 17.97 -52.93
C ALA A 2 -32.45 16.58 -52.53
N ILE A 3 -31.13 16.42 -52.60
CA ILE A 3 -30.35 15.65 -51.62
C ILE A 3 -29.33 16.64 -51.06
N LEU A 4 -29.45 17.04 -49.79
CA LEU A 4 -28.31 17.35 -48.92
C LEU A 4 -28.80 17.70 -47.50
N GLY A 5 -28.25 17.03 -46.49
CA GLY A 5 -28.56 17.35 -45.10
C GLY A 5 -27.81 16.50 -44.08
N ILE A 6 -26.48 16.40 -44.20
CA ILE A 6 -25.61 16.06 -43.06
C ILE A 6 -24.72 17.28 -42.83
N PHE A 7 -25.02 18.03 -41.78
CA PHE A 7 -24.22 19.14 -41.29
C PHE A 7 -23.47 18.65 -40.05
N LEU A 8 -22.24 18.18 -40.25
CA LEU A 8 -21.26 17.99 -39.17
C LEU A 8 -20.65 19.35 -38.85
N TYR A 9 -21.09 19.98 -37.76
CA TYR A 9 -20.49 21.22 -37.28
C TYR A 9 -19.53 20.90 -36.14
N THR A 10 -18.25 20.82 -36.47
CA THR A 10 -17.15 21.00 -35.54
C THR A 10 -16.74 22.48 -35.58
N ALA A 11 -16.82 23.16 -34.44
CA ALA A 11 -16.17 24.45 -34.21
C ALA A 11 -15.23 24.22 -33.01
N SER A 12 -13.91 24.33 -33.09
CA SER A 12 -13.05 25.34 -33.72
C SER A 12 -13.31 26.75 -33.18
N CYS A 13 -12.63 27.07 -32.07
CA CYS A 13 -12.27 28.44 -31.72
C CYS A 13 -10.78 28.42 -31.41
N GLY A 14 -10.00 29.18 -32.18
CA GLY A 14 -8.56 29.31 -32.03
C GLY A 14 -8.10 30.72 -32.35
N LYS A 15 -7.11 31.19 -31.58
CA LYS A 15 -5.88 31.93 -31.99
C LYS A 15 -5.22 32.47 -30.70
N ASN A 16 -4.05 31.96 -30.26
CA ASN A 16 -2.65 32.07 -30.73
C ASN A 16 -1.88 33.31 -30.24
N GLN A 17 -0.78 33.04 -29.51
CA GLN A 17 0.59 33.59 -29.62
C GLN A 17 1.47 32.80 -28.61
N GLU A 18 2.27 31.83 -29.03
CA GLU A 18 3.68 31.89 -29.49
C GLU A 18 4.72 32.31 -28.44
N GLY A 19 5.58 31.34 -28.06
CA GLY A 19 7.03 31.51 -28.01
C GLY A 19 7.70 31.80 -26.65
N GLY A 20 8.38 30.78 -26.09
CA GLY A 20 9.34 30.96 -25.00
C GLY A 20 9.87 29.62 -24.47
N ALA A 21 11.04 29.20 -24.94
CA ALA A 21 11.76 28.04 -24.44
C ALA A 21 12.48 28.40 -23.13
N GLU A 22 12.19 27.68 -22.06
CA GLU A 22 13.14 27.46 -20.96
C GLU A 22 13.05 26.01 -20.50
N ALA A 23 14.13 25.28 -20.79
CA ALA A 23 14.47 24.04 -20.13
C ALA A 23 14.85 24.37 -18.69
N GLY A 24 13.96 24.05 -17.76
CA GLY A 24 14.25 23.96 -16.34
C GLY A 24 14.11 22.51 -15.91
N LEU A 25 15.23 21.88 -15.56
CA LEU A 25 15.26 20.59 -14.87
C LEU A 25 14.33 20.64 -13.65
N GLN A 26 13.31 19.78 -13.62
CA GLN A 26 12.65 19.42 -12.39
C GLN A 26 12.74 17.90 -12.21
N GLU A 27 13.95 17.47 -11.87
CA GLU A 27 14.17 16.27 -11.08
C GLU A 27 13.70 16.54 -9.66
N ALA A 28 12.50 16.04 -9.32
CA ALA A 28 12.11 15.62 -7.98
C ALA A 28 10.70 15.01 -7.99
N ALA A 29 10.53 13.77 -8.45
CA ALA A 29 9.37 12.95 -8.10
C ALA A 29 9.60 11.44 -8.36
N SER A 30 10.79 10.93 -8.09
CA SER A 30 11.11 9.51 -8.31
C SER A 30 10.66 8.60 -7.16
N GLN A 31 9.49 8.87 -6.57
CA GLN A 31 8.85 7.98 -5.58
C GLN A 31 7.32 7.80 -5.77
N ALA A 32 6.64 8.52 -6.67
CA ALA A 32 5.17 8.62 -6.62
C ALA A 32 4.29 7.88 -7.69
N PRO A 33 4.74 6.90 -8.52
CA PRO A 33 3.80 6.24 -9.43
C PRO A 33 3.07 5.04 -8.81
N ALA A 34 3.68 4.34 -7.86
CA ALA A 34 3.13 3.08 -7.32
C ALA A 34 2.13 3.30 -6.18
N GLU A 35 2.41 4.24 -5.27
CA GLU A 35 1.56 4.54 -4.12
C GLU A 35 0.22 5.14 -4.56
N THR A 36 0.26 6.11 -5.48
CA THR A 36 -0.93 6.72 -6.07
C THR A 36 -1.79 5.72 -6.83
N ALA A 37 -1.19 4.70 -7.48
CA ALA A 37 -1.95 3.69 -8.21
C ALA A 37 -2.80 2.80 -7.28
N VAL A 38 -2.37 2.54 -6.05
CA VAL A 38 -3.15 1.77 -5.07
C VAL A 38 -4.31 2.61 -4.55
N GLU A 39 -4.06 3.88 -4.25
CA GLU A 39 -5.08 4.85 -3.80
C GLU A 39 -6.17 5.04 -4.86
N ASP A 40 -5.78 5.22 -6.12
CA ASP A 40 -6.70 5.43 -7.24
C ASP A 40 -7.60 4.20 -7.47
N ARG A 41 -7.01 3.00 -7.50
CA ARG A 41 -7.78 1.75 -7.66
C ARG A 41 -8.75 1.52 -6.50
N LEU A 42 -8.33 1.85 -5.29
CA LEU A 42 -9.18 1.75 -4.11
C LEU A 42 -10.33 2.77 -4.18
N ALA A 43 -10.04 4.01 -4.55
CA ALA A 43 -11.05 5.06 -4.73
C ALA A 43 -12.08 4.69 -5.80
N GLU A 44 -11.63 4.17 -6.95
CA GLU A 44 -12.51 3.70 -8.03
C GLU A 44 -13.42 2.56 -7.55
N THR A 45 -12.86 1.58 -6.84
CA THR A 45 -13.62 0.45 -6.31
C THR A 45 -14.66 0.90 -5.28
N LEU A 46 -14.28 1.78 -4.35
CA LEU A 46 -15.18 2.31 -3.33
C LEU A 46 -16.27 3.20 -3.91
N SER A 47 -16.02 3.90 -5.01
CA SER A 47 -17.03 4.73 -5.71
C SER A 47 -18.19 3.91 -6.27
N CYS A 48 -17.97 2.61 -6.55
CA CYS A 48 -19.02 1.69 -7.00
C CYS A 48 -20.02 1.32 -5.88
N ILE A 49 -19.74 1.64 -4.62
CA ILE A 49 -20.66 1.38 -3.51
C ILE A 49 -21.88 2.28 -3.66
N ARG A 50 -23.08 1.67 -3.60
CA ARG A 50 -24.34 2.41 -3.72
C ARG A 50 -24.41 3.53 -2.69
N GLY A 51 -24.46 4.76 -3.20
CA GLY A 51 -24.56 5.98 -2.41
C GLY A 51 -23.23 6.62 -2.05
N ALA A 52 -22.07 6.05 -2.41
CA ALA A 52 -20.75 6.63 -2.10
C ALA A 52 -20.41 7.89 -2.91
N GLY A 53 -20.86 7.98 -4.16
CA GLY A 53 -20.58 9.11 -5.06
C GLY A 53 -19.10 9.18 -5.41
N LYS A 54 -18.54 10.39 -5.54
CA LYS A 54 -17.10 10.56 -5.72
C LYS A 54 -16.36 10.25 -4.42
N VAL A 55 -15.27 9.51 -4.54
CA VAL A 55 -14.42 9.10 -3.42
C VAL A 55 -12.98 9.53 -3.69
N ARG A 56 -12.31 10.03 -2.66
CA ARG A 56 -10.85 10.18 -2.64
C ARG A 56 -10.29 9.45 -1.43
N VAL A 57 -9.15 8.79 -1.62
CA VAL A 57 -8.48 8.02 -0.60
C VAL A 57 -7.05 8.50 -0.48
N MET A 58 -6.54 8.57 0.73
CA MET A 58 -5.13 8.76 1.04
C MET A 58 -4.70 7.70 2.04
N ILE A 59 -3.58 7.05 1.75
CA ILE A 59 -3.01 5.99 2.58
C ILE A 59 -1.66 6.47 3.10
N THR A 60 -1.40 6.26 4.38
CA THR A 60 -0.13 6.59 5.00
C THR A 60 0.50 5.31 5.55
N TYR A 61 1.79 5.09 5.27
CA TYR A 61 2.54 3.91 5.69
C TYR A 61 3.48 4.21 6.87
N ASP A 62 3.73 3.21 7.71
CA ASP A 62 4.53 3.38 8.93
C ASP A 62 6.04 3.50 8.63
N THR A 63 6.54 2.64 7.76
CA THR A 63 7.96 2.56 7.39
C THR A 63 8.12 2.41 5.88
N GLY A 64 9.35 2.54 5.37
CA GLY A 64 9.68 2.05 4.03
C GLY A 64 9.72 0.52 3.95
N THR A 65 9.91 -0.02 2.75
CA THR A 65 10.06 -1.45 2.48
C THR A 65 11.15 -2.08 3.35
N GLN A 66 10.85 -3.23 3.96
CA GLN A 66 11.83 -4.00 4.75
C GLN A 66 12.31 -5.22 3.96
N ILE A 67 13.63 -5.35 3.83
CA ILE A 67 14.29 -6.51 3.20
C ILE A 67 14.56 -7.56 4.30
N VAL A 68 14.04 -8.78 4.12
CA VAL A 68 14.24 -9.89 5.07
C VAL A 68 15.25 -10.89 4.50
N PRO A 69 16.46 -10.99 5.08
CA PRO A 69 17.48 -11.94 4.64
C PRO A 69 17.17 -13.37 5.10
N ALA A 70 17.68 -14.34 4.35
CA ALA A 70 17.69 -15.75 4.72
C ALA A 70 18.50 -15.95 5.99
N MET A 71 18.03 -16.82 6.89
CA MET A 71 18.77 -17.24 8.07
C MET A 71 19.19 -18.70 7.92
N SER A 72 20.46 -18.98 8.17
CA SER A 72 21.00 -20.33 8.40
C SER A 72 21.07 -20.58 9.90
N THR A 73 20.54 -21.71 10.35
CA THR A 73 20.57 -22.12 11.76
C THR A 73 21.39 -23.39 11.90
N ASP A 74 22.43 -23.34 12.72
CA ASP A 74 23.24 -24.47 13.13
C ASP A 74 22.78 -24.96 14.51
N VAL A 75 22.37 -26.24 14.60
CA VAL A 75 21.97 -26.89 15.85
C VAL A 75 23.02 -27.92 16.23
N GLN A 76 23.68 -27.73 17.37
CA GLN A 76 24.61 -28.69 17.96
C GLN A 76 23.98 -29.30 19.21
N SER A 77 23.70 -30.60 19.17
CA SER A 77 23.19 -31.37 20.31
C SER A 77 24.23 -32.40 20.76
N SER A 78 24.51 -32.46 22.06
CA SER A 78 25.39 -33.45 22.67
C SER A 78 24.66 -34.11 23.84
N THR A 79 24.59 -35.44 23.82
CA THR A 79 24.01 -36.24 24.89
C THR A 79 25.13 -37.04 25.55
N SER A 80 25.29 -36.91 26.86
CA SER A 80 26.27 -37.65 27.65
C SER A 80 25.54 -38.41 28.77
N GLU A 81 25.71 -39.72 28.78
CA GLU A 81 25.23 -40.59 29.84
C GLU A 81 26.37 -40.88 30.82
N SER A 82 26.12 -40.78 32.12
CA SER A 82 27.05 -41.21 33.17
C SER A 82 26.33 -42.13 34.13
N THR A 83 26.85 -43.35 34.27
CA THR A 83 26.34 -44.36 35.20
C THR A 83 27.18 -44.34 36.47
N ALA A 84 26.55 -44.11 37.62
CA ALA A 84 27.14 -44.31 38.93
C ALA A 84 26.47 -45.50 39.63
N GLU A 85 27.08 -46.03 40.70
CA GLU A 85 26.54 -47.19 41.46
C GLU A 85 25.13 -46.94 42.03
N ASP A 86 24.68 -45.69 42.11
CA ASP A 86 23.36 -45.26 42.62
C ASP A 86 22.38 -44.80 41.51
N GLY A 87 22.72 -44.99 40.23
CA GLY A 87 21.82 -44.72 39.10
C GLY A 87 22.48 -44.09 37.86
N THR A 88 21.72 -44.05 36.77
CA THR A 88 22.11 -43.43 35.49
C THR A 88 21.66 -41.97 35.43
N THR A 89 22.58 -41.07 35.12
CA THR A 89 22.28 -39.65 34.82
C THR A 89 22.48 -39.38 33.34
N LEU A 90 21.44 -38.89 32.68
CA LEU A 90 21.47 -38.46 31.28
C LEU A 90 21.57 -36.93 31.22
N ASN A 91 22.63 -36.42 30.60
CA ASN A 91 22.80 -34.98 30.36
C ASN A 91 22.63 -34.71 28.86
N GLU A 92 21.67 -33.87 28.50
CA GLU A 92 21.46 -33.38 27.15
C GLU A 92 21.80 -31.89 27.09
N ASN A 93 22.71 -31.51 26.20
CA ASN A 93 23.08 -30.12 25.95
C ASN A 93 22.79 -29.76 24.49
N ARG A 94 22.01 -28.70 24.27
CA ARG A 94 21.62 -28.22 22.94
C ARG A 94 22.03 -26.75 22.80
N THR A 95 22.81 -26.45 21.77
CA THR A 95 23.22 -25.09 21.40
C THR A 95 22.73 -24.79 19.99
N GLU A 96 22.10 -23.63 19.82
CA GLU A 96 21.55 -23.15 18.54
C GLU A 96 22.19 -21.81 18.20
N SER A 97 22.69 -21.66 16.97
CA SER A 97 23.26 -20.41 16.46
C SER A 97 22.65 -20.08 15.11
N SER A 98 22.14 -18.86 14.94
CA SER A 98 21.51 -18.39 13.70
C SER A 98 22.28 -17.22 13.10
N ARG A 99 22.52 -17.24 11.79
CA ARG A 99 23.27 -16.21 11.02
C ARG A 99 22.63 -15.98 9.66
N PRO A 100 22.75 -14.78 9.06
CA PRO A 100 22.29 -14.54 7.70
C PRO A 100 22.97 -15.50 6.70
N ALA A 101 22.21 -16.15 5.84
CA ALA A 101 22.74 -17.00 4.79
C ALA A 101 23.29 -16.13 3.65
N THR A 102 24.56 -16.31 3.33
CA THR A 102 25.24 -15.57 2.26
C THR A 102 25.61 -16.50 1.11
N LEU A 103 25.51 -16.00 -0.12
CA LEU A 103 26.04 -16.64 -1.33
C LEU A 103 27.02 -15.65 -1.96
N GLN A 104 28.32 -15.99 -2.04
CA GLN A 104 29.37 -15.08 -2.55
C GLN A 104 29.36 -13.70 -1.86
N ASP A 105 29.33 -13.70 -0.52
CA ASP A 105 29.35 -12.50 0.34
C ASP A 105 28.12 -11.55 0.25
N GLU A 106 27.10 -11.87 -0.56
CA GLU A 106 25.81 -11.18 -0.55
C GLU A 106 24.75 -11.98 0.23
N ALA A 107 23.95 -11.27 1.05
CA ALA A 107 22.85 -11.89 1.79
C ALA A 107 21.73 -12.32 0.84
N LEU A 108 21.35 -13.60 0.92
CA LEU A 108 20.24 -14.11 0.12
C LEU A 108 18.92 -13.51 0.66
N VAL A 109 18.26 -12.67 -0.13
CA VAL A 109 16.95 -12.12 0.23
C VAL A 109 15.88 -13.19 -0.03
N ILE A 110 15.14 -13.59 1.02
CA ILE A 110 14.03 -14.55 0.86
C ILE A 110 12.75 -13.82 0.46
N THR A 111 12.46 -12.69 1.11
CA THR A 111 11.18 -12.00 0.95
C THR A 111 11.32 -10.50 1.13
N GLU A 112 10.66 -9.75 0.26
CA GLU A 112 10.40 -8.32 0.40
C GLU A 112 9.04 -8.12 1.10
N LYS A 113 9.03 -7.42 2.23
CA LYS A 113 7.79 -7.16 2.99
C LYS A 113 7.29 -5.74 2.70
N ALA A 114 6.07 -5.65 2.19
CA ALA A 114 5.39 -4.37 2.01
C ALA A 114 5.17 -3.66 3.37
N PRO A 115 5.26 -2.32 3.41
CA PRO A 115 5.15 -1.58 4.65
C PRO A 115 3.74 -1.67 5.24
N ALA A 116 3.65 -1.64 6.57
CA ALA A 116 2.37 -1.60 7.26
C ALA A 116 1.69 -0.24 7.06
N VAL A 117 0.38 -0.25 6.85
CA VAL A 117 -0.43 0.98 6.75
C VAL A 117 -0.62 1.55 8.15
N ARG A 118 -0.24 2.82 8.35
CA ARG A 118 -0.44 3.60 9.58
C ARG A 118 -1.86 4.14 9.68
N GLY A 119 -2.45 4.56 8.57
CA GLY A 119 -3.79 5.10 8.55
C GLY A 119 -4.33 5.37 7.15
N VAL A 120 -5.66 5.47 7.06
CA VAL A 120 -6.38 5.68 5.81
C VAL A 120 -7.43 6.77 6.01
N ILE A 121 -7.43 7.74 5.12
CA ILE A 121 -8.46 8.78 5.08
C ILE A 121 -9.29 8.58 3.82
N VAL A 122 -10.61 8.50 3.99
CA VAL A 122 -11.58 8.41 2.89
C VAL A 122 -12.49 9.62 2.92
N ILE A 123 -12.60 10.30 1.79
CA ILE A 123 -13.52 11.42 1.60
C ILE A 123 -14.51 11.01 0.53
N ALA A 124 -15.80 10.93 0.87
CA ALA A 124 -16.85 10.53 -0.05
C ALA A 124 -18.02 11.51 -0.04
N GLU A 125 -18.60 11.81 -1.21
CA GLU A 125 -19.83 12.62 -1.30
C GLU A 125 -20.97 11.98 -0.50
N GLY A 126 -21.02 10.65 -0.48
CA GLY A 126 -22.02 9.84 0.21
C GLY A 126 -21.85 9.69 1.72
N ALA A 127 -20.74 10.15 2.30
CA ALA A 127 -20.41 9.86 3.69
C ALA A 127 -21.28 10.63 4.72
N ALA A 128 -22.19 11.49 4.26
CA ALA A 128 -23.25 12.06 5.08
C ALA A 128 -24.23 10.99 5.61
N ASP A 129 -24.47 9.93 4.82
CA ASP A 129 -25.27 8.79 5.26
C ASP A 129 -24.41 7.83 6.10
N ILE A 130 -24.80 7.66 7.36
CA ILE A 130 -24.13 6.76 8.31
C ILE A 130 -24.02 5.33 7.75
N ALA A 131 -25.05 4.84 7.03
CA ALA A 131 -25.02 3.51 6.44
C ALA A 131 -24.00 3.40 5.29
N VAL A 132 -23.74 4.48 4.56
CA VAL A 132 -22.68 4.54 3.54
C VAL A 132 -21.31 4.66 4.20
N LYS A 133 -21.18 5.52 5.22
CA LYS A 133 -19.95 5.69 6.01
C LYS A 133 -19.45 4.36 6.58
N LEU A 134 -20.34 3.59 7.22
CA LEU A 134 -19.98 2.28 7.78
C LEU A 134 -19.58 1.25 6.72
N LYS A 135 -20.23 1.26 5.55
CA LYS A 135 -19.86 0.38 4.43
C LYS A 135 -18.48 0.71 3.87
N LEU A 136 -18.18 2.00 3.71
CA LEU A 136 -16.86 2.47 3.25
C LEU A 136 -15.78 2.04 4.23
N GLN A 137 -15.99 2.27 5.52
CA GLN A 137 -15.05 1.89 6.58
C GLN A 137 -14.79 0.37 6.60
N ALA A 138 -15.85 -0.45 6.54
CA ALA A 138 -15.73 -1.90 6.51
C ALA A 138 -15.03 -2.42 5.24
N ALA A 139 -15.29 -1.79 4.09
CA ALA A 139 -14.64 -2.13 2.83
C ALA A 139 -13.12 -1.87 2.90
N VAL A 140 -12.73 -0.70 3.41
CA VAL A 140 -11.31 -0.34 3.60
C VAL A 140 -10.62 -1.29 4.55
N GLN A 141 -11.25 -1.59 5.68
CA GLN A 141 -10.74 -2.58 6.65
C GLN A 141 -10.47 -3.93 5.98
N THR A 142 -11.39 -4.40 5.13
CA THR A 142 -11.26 -5.70 4.46
C THR A 142 -10.13 -5.72 3.43
N VAL A 143 -9.95 -4.61 2.69
CA VAL A 143 -8.96 -4.55 1.60
C VAL A 143 -7.54 -4.35 2.15
N LEU A 144 -7.37 -3.47 3.14
CA LEU A 144 -6.05 -3.09 3.66
C LEU A 144 -5.67 -3.84 4.93
N GLY A 145 -6.59 -4.58 5.57
CA GLY A 145 -6.34 -5.32 6.80
C GLY A 145 -5.98 -4.42 7.99
N VAL A 146 -6.44 -3.17 7.97
CA VAL A 146 -6.17 -2.16 9.01
C VAL A 146 -7.30 -2.10 10.02
N ASP A 147 -6.96 -1.76 11.27
CA ASP A 147 -7.93 -1.60 12.33
C ASP A 147 -8.86 -0.41 12.08
N ILE A 148 -10.08 -0.51 12.61
CA ILE A 148 -11.12 0.52 12.48
C ILE A 148 -10.64 1.87 13.00
N ASP A 149 -9.86 1.89 14.08
CA ASP A 149 -9.36 3.10 14.72
C ASP A 149 -8.35 3.86 13.85
N CYS A 150 -7.84 3.22 12.79
CA CYS A 150 -6.91 3.81 11.82
C CYS A 150 -7.61 4.29 10.54
N ILE A 151 -8.93 4.16 10.43
CA ILE A 151 -9.72 4.52 9.25
C ILE A 151 -10.66 5.66 9.61
N GLU A 152 -10.52 6.78 8.92
CA GLU A 152 -11.43 7.90 9.06
C GLU A 152 -12.17 8.19 7.75
N VAL A 153 -13.48 8.40 7.87
CA VAL A 153 -14.36 8.65 6.72
C VAL A 153 -15.12 9.96 6.91
N PHE A 154 -14.93 10.87 5.95
CA PHE A 154 -15.50 12.21 5.94
C PHE A 154 -16.41 12.45 4.75
N GLU A 155 -17.42 13.28 4.97
CA GLU A 155 -18.24 13.83 3.89
C GLU A 155 -17.41 14.81 3.05
N MET A 156 -17.54 14.70 1.73
CA MET A 156 -16.95 15.68 0.82
C MET A 156 -17.73 16.99 0.89
N SER A 157 -17.22 17.97 1.66
CA SER A 157 -17.75 19.33 1.58
C SER A 157 -17.18 20.03 0.36
N ARG A 158 -18.07 20.63 -0.43
CA ARG A 158 -17.69 21.54 -1.51
C ARG A 158 -17.43 22.93 -0.92
N THR A 159 -16.53 23.01 0.04
CA THR A 159 -16.08 24.30 0.55
C THR A 159 -14.84 24.67 -0.25
N GLU A 160 -15.05 25.43 -1.32
CA GLU A 160 -13.98 26.26 -1.86
C GLU A 160 -13.54 27.16 -0.71
N TYR A 161 -12.29 27.01 -0.27
CA TYR A 161 -11.67 28.01 0.58
C TYR A 161 -11.53 29.27 -0.27
N GLU A 162 -12.53 30.17 -0.19
CA GLU A 162 -12.38 31.59 -0.57
C GLU A 162 -11.50 32.34 0.44
#